data_AF-A0A8B6HAP5-F1
#
_entry.id   AF-A0A8B6HAP5-F1
#
_cell.length_a   1.000
_cell.length_b   1.000
_cell.length_c   1.000
_cell.angle_alpha   90.00
_cell.angle_beta   90.00
_cell.angle_gamma   90.00
#
_symmetry.space_group_name_H-M   'P 1'
#
loop_
_entity.id
_entity.type
_entity.pdbx_description
1 polymer ?
#
loop_
_entity_poly.entity_id
_entity_poly.type
_entity_poly.pdbx_seq_one_letter_code
_entity_poly.pdbx_strand_id
1 'polypeptide(L)'
;MSENPYTNIRNNYFKHYREFKKLKKYKRKEFKSKIVKQLDNLLTKNPKEYCNLVNKLKGETEETRDTPETSINNSTRTKYFQDLNSPSDTNKSKINLLNNMLDDLEKENMSNVLDYKVTNQEIFKAITNLKPGKACGLDLILNDTLKLENSL
;
A
#
# COMPACT_ATOMS: atom_id res chain seq x y z
N MET A 1 -6.80 68.01 -29.32
CA MET A 1 -7.07 67.29 -28.05
C MET A 1 -6.03 66.18 -27.94
N SER A 2 -5.09 66.26 -26.99
CA SER A 2 -4.06 65.23 -26.86
C SER A 2 -4.67 63.98 -26.23
N GLU A 3 -4.56 62.85 -26.92
CA GLU A 3 -4.94 61.56 -26.36
C GLU A 3 -4.05 61.28 -25.15
N ASN A 4 -4.69 60.98 -24.02
CA ASN A 4 -3.99 60.68 -22.79
C ASN A 4 -3.11 59.41 -23.00
N PRO A 5 -1.78 59.49 -22.85
CA PRO A 5 -0.88 58.36 -23.11
C PRO A 5 -1.15 57.16 -22.17
N TYR A 6 -1.74 57.41 -20.99
CA TYR A 6 -2.07 56.37 -20.02
C TYR A 6 -3.25 55.48 -20.47
N THR A 7 -4.16 55.96 -21.32
CA THR A 7 -5.27 55.16 -21.84
C THR A 7 -4.80 54.05 -22.78
N ASN A 8 -3.76 54.30 -23.58
CA ASN A 8 -3.24 53.32 -24.52
C ASN A 8 -2.50 52.18 -23.80
N ILE A 9 -1.69 52.52 -22.78
CA ILE A 9 -1.01 51.55 -21.91
C ILE A 9 -2.01 50.67 -21.17
N ARG A 10 -3.06 51.27 -20.59
CA ARG A 10 -4.12 50.55 -19.88
C ARG A 10 -4.86 49.57 -20.81
N ASN A 11 -5.21 50.00 -22.01
CA ASN A 11 -5.89 49.15 -23.00
C ASN A 11 -5.01 47.98 -23.43
N ASN A 12 -3.71 48.20 -23.62
CA ASN A 12 -2.77 47.16 -24.00
C ASN A 12 -2.57 46.12 -22.86
N TYR A 13 -2.51 46.57 -21.60
CA TYR A 13 -2.50 45.68 -20.44
C TYR A 13 -3.73 44.76 -20.40
N PHE A 14 -4.94 45.33 -20.53
CA PHE A 14 -6.17 44.52 -20.50
C PHE A 14 -6.29 43.58 -21.69
N LYS A 15 -5.74 43.94 -22.86
CA LYS A 15 -5.63 43.05 -24.02
C LYS A 15 -4.76 41.84 -23.71
N HIS A 16 -3.53 42.06 -23.25
CA HIS A 16 -2.62 40.97 -22.88
C HIS A 16 -3.15 40.12 -21.72
N TYR A 17 -3.82 40.73 -20.74
CA TYR A 17 -4.47 40.01 -19.65
C TYR A 17 -5.58 39.08 -20.14
N ARG A 18 -6.40 39.52 -21.11
CA ARG A 18 -7.43 38.69 -21.75
C ARG A 18 -6.80 37.55 -22.55
N GLU A 19 -5.74 37.81 -23.30
CA GLU A 19 -4.96 36.80 -24.03
C GLU A 19 -4.37 35.75 -23.09
N PHE A 20 -3.73 36.19 -21.99
CA PHE A 20 -3.21 35.31 -20.97
C PHE A 20 -4.30 34.42 -20.34
N LYS A 21 -5.47 35.00 -20.00
CA LYS A 21 -6.60 34.22 -19.48
C LYS A 21 -7.09 33.17 -20.47
N LYS A 22 -7.17 33.51 -21.76
CA LYS A 22 -7.53 32.58 -22.83
C LYS A 22 -6.50 31.46 -22.93
N LEU A 23 -5.21 31.80 -22.95
CA LEU A 23 -4.12 30.83 -23.04
C LEU A 23 -4.10 29.89 -21.83
N LYS A 24 -4.26 30.43 -20.61
CA LYS A 24 -4.36 29.64 -19.37
C LYS A 24 -5.50 28.63 -19.44
N LYS A 25 -6.69 29.05 -19.91
CA LYS A 25 -7.85 28.17 -20.07
C LYS A 25 -7.58 27.09 -21.12
N TYR A 26 -6.97 27.46 -22.25
CA TYR A 26 -6.58 26.54 -23.31
C TYR A 26 -5.58 25.49 -22.81
N LYS A 27 -4.47 25.92 -22.20
CA LYS A 27 -3.43 25.03 -21.65
C LYS A 27 -3.96 24.10 -20.57
N ARG A 28 -4.88 24.57 -19.73
CA ARG A 28 -5.56 23.71 -18.75
C ARG A 28 -6.40 22.61 -19.43
N LYS A 29 -7.14 22.96 -20.50
CA LYS A 29 -7.94 21.99 -21.25
C LYS A 29 -7.06 20.99 -22.00
N GLU A 30 -5.98 21.47 -22.62
CA GLU A 30 -4.98 20.66 -23.31
C GLU A 30 -4.32 19.65 -22.38
N PHE A 31 -3.88 20.10 -21.20
CA PHE A 31 -3.30 19.22 -20.18
C PHE A 31 -4.26 18.11 -19.75
N LYS A 32 -5.51 18.46 -19.41
CA LYS A 32 -6.53 17.47 -19.05
C LYS A 32 -6.76 16.45 -20.16
N SER A 33 -6.89 16.91 -21.41
CA SER A 33 -7.08 16.02 -22.55
C SER A 33 -5.89 15.10 -22.78
N LYS A 34 -4.67 15.60 -22.61
CA LYS A 34 -3.45 14.80 -22.73
C LYS A 34 -3.39 13.69 -21.67
N ILE A 35 -3.70 14.02 -20.41
CA ILE A 35 -3.72 13.04 -19.31
C ILE A 35 -4.75 11.94 -19.56
N VAL A 36 -5.96 12.30 -19.96
CA VAL A 36 -7.01 11.31 -20.28
C VAL A 36 -6.56 10.38 -21.41
N LYS A 37 -6.02 10.93 -22.50
CA LYS A 37 -5.47 10.12 -23.60
C LYS A 37 -4.32 9.21 -23.15
N GLN A 38 -3.48 9.65 -22.21
CA GLN A 38 -2.42 8.81 -21.65
C GLN A 38 -2.99 7.68 -20.81
N LEU A 39 -3.99 7.95 -19.97
CA LEU A 39 -4.68 6.93 -19.18
C LEU A 39 -5.35 5.88 -20.06
N ASP A 40 -6.10 6.29 -21.10
CA ASP A 40 -6.78 5.38 -22.02
C ASP A 40 -5.78 4.46 -22.75
N ASN A 41 -4.62 5.00 -23.15
CA ASN A 41 -3.57 4.22 -23.81
C ASN A 41 -2.82 3.28 -22.85
N LEU A 42 -2.57 3.70 -21.61
CA LEU A 42 -1.83 2.92 -20.63
C LEU A 42 -2.68 1.77 -20.07
N LEU A 43 -4.00 1.94 -19.94
CA LEU A 43 -4.90 0.91 -19.46
C LEU A 43 -4.77 -0.41 -20.26
N THR A 44 -4.65 -0.30 -21.59
CA THR A 44 -4.56 -1.47 -22.48
C THR A 44 -3.14 -1.97 -22.70
N LYS A 45 -2.12 -1.10 -22.60
CA LYS A 45 -0.74 -1.44 -22.96
C LYS A 45 0.16 -1.76 -21.77
N ASN A 46 -0.01 -1.05 -20.66
CA ASN A 46 0.81 -1.18 -19.46
C ASN A 46 0.01 -0.80 -18.19
N PRO A 47 -0.74 -1.76 -17.62
CA PRO A 47 -1.60 -1.52 -16.45
C PRO A 47 -0.84 -1.01 -15.21
N LYS A 48 0.46 -1.31 -15.09
CA LYS A 48 1.28 -0.86 -13.96
C LYS A 48 1.53 0.65 -14.01
N GLU A 49 1.89 1.16 -15.18
CA GLU A 49 2.08 2.62 -15.38
C GLU A 49 0.77 3.39 -15.29
N TYR A 50 -0.34 2.78 -15.74
CA TYR A 50 -1.67 3.32 -15.52
C TYR A 50 -1.96 3.52 -14.02
N CYS A 51 -1.77 2.50 -13.19
CA CYS A 51 -1.98 2.60 -11.75
C CYS A 51 -1.09 3.66 -11.11
N ASN A 52 0.19 3.75 -11.51
CA ASN A 52 1.11 4.78 -10.99
C ASN A 52 0.64 6.20 -11.36
N LEU A 53 0.16 6.40 -12.59
CA LEU A 53 -0.36 7.70 -13.03
C LEU A 53 -1.66 8.06 -12.30
N VAL A 54 -2.56 7.11 -12.08
CA VAL A 54 -3.79 7.31 -11.31
C VAL A 54 -3.48 7.72 -9.86
N ASN A 55 -2.53 7.04 -9.22
CA ASN A 55 -2.12 7.37 -7.85
C ASN A 55 -1.53 8.79 -7.77
N LYS A 56 -0.64 9.15 -8.72
CA LYS A 56 -0.10 10.52 -8.85
C LYS A 56 -1.18 11.58 -9.03
N LEU A 57 -2.24 11.28 -9.80
CA LEU A 57 -3.36 12.21 -10.04
C LEU A 57 -4.30 12.35 -8.85
N LYS A 58 -4.43 11.30 -8.02
CA LYS A 58 -5.22 11.35 -6.77
C LYS A 58 -4.56 12.20 -5.69
N GLY A 59 -3.31 12.63 -5.89
CA GLY A 59 -2.53 13.28 -4.84
C GLY A 59 -2.06 12.29 -3.77
N GLU A 60 -2.20 10.98 -4.03
CA GLU A 60 -1.42 9.96 -3.36
C GLU A 60 -0.01 10.07 -3.94
N THR A 61 0.79 10.99 -3.39
CA THR A 61 2.23 10.92 -3.55
C THR A 61 2.63 9.48 -3.20
N GLU A 62 3.53 8.89 -4.00
CA GLU A 62 4.10 7.55 -3.74
C GLU A 62 4.68 7.41 -2.32
N GLU A 63 4.77 8.52 -1.59
CA GLU A 63 4.99 8.60 -0.15
C GLU A 63 4.15 7.61 0.68
N THR A 64 2.93 7.20 0.32
CA THR A 64 2.19 6.26 1.21
C THR A 64 2.45 4.77 1.00
N ARG A 65 3.26 4.37 0.01
CA ARG A 65 3.74 2.97 -0.10
C ARG A 65 5.12 2.77 0.51
N ASP A 66 5.91 3.83 0.56
CA ASP A 66 7.28 3.83 1.10
C ASP A 66 7.44 4.65 2.40
N THR A 67 6.40 5.35 2.87
CA THR A 67 6.39 5.77 4.28
C THR A 67 6.30 4.49 5.10
N PRO A 68 7.26 4.24 6.02
CA PRO A 68 7.04 3.25 7.05
C PRO A 68 5.77 3.69 7.76
N GLU A 69 4.69 2.94 7.52
CA GLU A 69 3.47 2.94 8.30
C GLU A 69 3.92 3.16 9.75
N THR A 70 3.57 4.34 10.32
CA THR A 70 4.06 4.87 11.60
C THR A 70 4.61 3.76 12.46
N SER A 71 5.95 3.59 12.47
CA SER A 71 6.62 2.38 12.95
C SER A 71 6.00 1.91 14.27
N ILE A 72 5.03 1.00 14.21
CA ILE A 72 4.41 0.43 15.39
C ILE A 72 5.54 -0.36 16.03
N ASN A 73 5.92 0.03 17.25
CA ASN A 73 7.01 -0.63 17.96
C ASN A 73 6.76 -2.14 17.98
N ASN A 74 7.77 -2.92 17.60
CA ASN A 74 7.70 -4.38 17.54
C ASN A 74 7.09 -4.98 18.82
N SER A 75 7.42 -4.43 20.00
CA SER A 75 6.84 -4.87 21.26
C SER A 75 5.31 -4.73 21.33
N THR A 76 4.77 -3.66 20.77
CA THR A 76 3.33 -3.38 20.73
C THR A 76 2.63 -4.32 19.76
N ARG A 77 3.29 -4.62 18.64
CA ARG A 77 2.79 -5.54 17.61
C ARG A 77 2.79 -7.00 18.10
N THR A 78 3.89 -7.47 18.70
CA THR A 78 3.96 -8.80 19.31
C THR A 78 2.89 -8.97 20.38
N LYS A 79 2.72 -7.96 21.25
CA LYS A 79 1.71 -8.00 22.31
C LYS A 79 0.29 -8.08 21.75
N TYR A 80 -0.04 -7.29 20.72
CA TYR A 80 -1.34 -7.35 20.06
C TYR A 80 -1.68 -8.75 19.55
N PHE A 81 -0.75 -9.42 18.88
CA PHE A 81 -0.98 -10.78 18.38
C PHE A 81 -1.01 -11.84 19.50
N GLN A 82 -0.24 -11.66 20.58
CA GLN A 82 -0.34 -12.51 21.76
C GLN A 82 -1.70 -12.38 22.44
N ASP A 83 -2.21 -11.16 22.58
CA ASP A 83 -3.52 -10.89 23.16
C ASP A 83 -4.64 -11.44 22.25
N LEU A 84 -4.50 -11.33 20.92
CA LEU A 84 -5.45 -11.88 19.96
C LEU A 84 -5.51 -13.42 20.00
N ASN A 85 -4.35 -14.07 20.18
CA ASN A 85 -4.25 -15.53 20.30
C ASN A 85 -4.55 -16.04 21.72
N SER A 86 -4.77 -15.15 22.69
CA SER A 86 -5.13 -15.56 24.04
C SER A 86 -6.55 -16.12 24.05
N PRO A 87 -6.75 -17.36 24.52
CA PRO A 87 -8.06 -17.98 24.47
C PRO A 87 -9.04 -17.23 25.39
N SER A 88 -10.11 -16.69 24.80
CA SER A 88 -11.24 -16.18 25.58
C SER A 88 -11.83 -17.28 26.46
N ASP A 89 -12.30 -16.93 27.65
CA ASP A 89 -12.90 -17.90 28.60
C ASP A 89 -14.03 -18.71 27.96
N THR A 90 -14.77 -18.11 27.02
CA THR A 90 -15.84 -18.74 26.24
C THR A 90 -15.37 -19.89 25.34
N ASN A 91 -14.10 -19.88 24.91
CA ASN A 91 -13.54 -20.88 24.00
C ASN A 91 -12.74 -21.99 24.71
N LYS A 92 -12.43 -21.85 26.01
CA LYS A 92 -11.61 -22.82 26.76
C LYS A 92 -12.20 -24.23 26.75
N SER A 93 -13.51 -24.36 26.94
CA SER A 93 -14.18 -25.68 26.90
C SER A 93 -14.10 -26.33 25.52
N LYS A 94 -14.16 -25.54 24.44
CA LYS A 94 -14.08 -26.01 23.06
C LYS A 94 -12.64 -26.41 22.68
N ILE A 95 -11.66 -25.65 23.18
CA ILE A 95 -10.23 -25.97 23.04
C ILE A 95 -9.90 -27.26 23.79
N ASN A 96 -10.38 -27.44 25.02
CA ASN A 96 -10.17 -28.68 25.77
C ASN A 96 -10.81 -29.89 25.08
N LEU A 97 -12.01 -29.74 24.50
CA LEU A 97 -12.64 -30.79 23.70
C LEU A 97 -11.79 -31.16 22.48
N LEU A 98 -11.27 -30.16 21.75
CA LEU A 98 -10.41 -30.38 20.58
C LEU A 98 -9.08 -31.04 20.97
N ASN A 99 -8.47 -30.65 22.09
CA ASN A 99 -7.26 -31.27 22.59
C ASN A 99 -7.49 -32.75 22.92
N ASN A 100 -8.60 -33.08 23.59
CA ASN A 100 -8.94 -34.48 23.87
C ASN A 100 -9.14 -35.30 22.58
N MET A 101 -9.77 -34.69 21.55
CA MET A 101 -9.93 -35.33 20.24
C MET A 101 -8.59 -35.52 19.52
N LEU A 102 -7.68 -34.56 19.63
CA LEU A 102 -6.32 -34.66 19.08
C LEU A 102 -5.52 -35.75 19.78
N ASP A 103 -5.59 -35.84 21.11
CA ASP A 103 -4.92 -36.89 21.89
C ASP A 103 -5.40 -38.30 21.50
N ASP A 104 -6.66 -38.44 21.10
CA ASP A 104 -7.20 -39.72 20.62
C ASP A 104 -6.74 -40.03 19.19
N LEU A 105 -6.59 -39.02 18.34
CA LEU A 105 -6.10 -39.17 16.96
C LEU A 105 -4.58 -39.38 16.90
N GLU A 106 -3.80 -38.82 17.84
CA GLU A 106 -2.36 -39.05 17.95
C GLU A 106 -2.01 -40.51 18.31
N LYS A 107 -2.97 -41.27 18.85
CA LYS A 107 -2.82 -42.71 19.09
C LYS A 107 -2.95 -43.54 17.81
N GLU A 108 -3.46 -42.96 16.72
CA GLU A 108 -3.52 -43.63 15.42
C GLU A 108 -2.14 -43.58 14.75
N ASN A 109 -1.66 -44.75 14.28
CA ASN A 109 -0.36 -44.85 13.60
C ASN A 109 -0.42 -44.16 12.23
N MET A 110 -0.19 -42.85 12.21
CA MET A 110 -0.01 -42.05 11.01
C MET A 110 1.46 -41.98 10.60
N SER A 111 1.71 -41.73 9.32
CA SER A 111 3.07 -41.60 8.80
C SER A 111 3.75 -40.34 9.34
N ASN A 112 4.86 -40.50 10.07
CA ASN A 112 5.67 -39.44 10.72
C ASN A 112 6.23 -38.34 9.77
N VAL A 113 5.81 -38.30 8.51
CA VAL A 113 6.23 -37.28 7.53
C VAL A 113 5.65 -35.90 7.87
N LEU A 114 4.55 -35.84 8.63
CA LEU A 114 3.95 -34.57 9.09
C LEU A 114 4.42 -34.16 10.49
N ASP A 115 5.11 -35.04 11.23
CA ASP A 115 5.58 -34.79 12.60
C ASP A 115 6.96 -34.14 12.66
N TYR A 116 7.51 -33.72 11.52
CA TYR A 116 8.74 -32.95 11.50
C TYR A 116 8.53 -31.62 12.22
N LYS A 117 9.22 -31.47 13.35
CA LYS A 117 9.24 -30.22 14.10
C LYS A 117 9.85 -29.14 13.24
N VAL A 118 9.06 -28.12 12.92
CA VAL A 118 9.54 -26.91 12.26
C VAL A 118 10.61 -26.29 13.15
N THR A 119 11.82 -26.20 12.61
CA THR A 119 12.98 -25.65 13.32
C THR A 119 13.03 -24.14 13.15
N ASN A 120 13.64 -23.45 14.12
CA ASN A 120 13.88 -22.00 14.01
C ASN A 120 14.67 -21.66 12.74
N GLN A 121 15.61 -22.52 12.32
CA GLN A 121 16.40 -22.32 11.11
C GLN A 121 15.54 -22.31 9.84
N GLU A 122 14.53 -23.19 9.76
CA GLU A 122 13.59 -23.20 8.65
C GLU A 122 12.73 -21.94 8.62
N ILE A 123 12.29 -21.48 9.79
CA ILE A 123 11.54 -20.21 9.93
C ILE A 123 12.39 -19.04 9.46
N PHE A 124 13.62 -18.91 9.95
CA PHE A 124 14.55 -17.86 9.50
C PHE A 124 14.82 -17.93 8.00
N LYS A 125 15.03 -19.14 7.46
CA LYS A 125 15.24 -19.34 6.02
C LYS A 125 14.00 -18.96 5.20
N ALA A 126 12.80 -19.24 5.69
CA ALA A 126 11.56 -18.83 5.02
C ALA A 126 11.42 -17.30 5.01
N ILE A 127 11.64 -16.64 6.16
CA ILE A 127 11.52 -15.18 6.31
C ILE A 127 12.54 -14.45 5.44
N THR A 128 13.80 -14.90 5.42
CA THR A 128 14.85 -14.31 4.58
C THR A 128 14.54 -14.42 3.08
N ASN A 129 13.87 -15.50 2.66
CA ASN A 129 13.47 -15.72 1.27
C ASN A 129 12.23 -14.91 0.82
N LEU A 130 11.55 -14.19 1.72
CA LEU A 130 10.41 -13.35 1.35
C LEU A 130 10.84 -12.23 0.39
N LYS A 131 10.11 -12.04 -0.72
CA LYS A 131 10.46 -10.99 -1.70
C LYS A 131 10.00 -9.61 -1.18
N PRO A 132 10.85 -8.57 -1.23
CA PRO A 132 10.47 -7.22 -0.81
C PRO A 132 9.46 -6.60 -1.78
N GLY A 133 8.68 -5.61 -1.32
CA GLY A 133 7.73 -4.86 -2.16
C GLY A 133 6.57 -5.70 -2.72
N LYS A 134 6.23 -6.81 -2.07
CA LYS A 134 5.03 -7.59 -2.37
C LYS A 134 3.83 -6.99 -1.65
N ALA A 135 2.66 -7.06 -2.28
CA ALA A 135 1.41 -6.66 -1.64
C ALA A 135 1.17 -7.50 -0.39
N CYS A 136 0.68 -6.85 0.67
CA CYS A 136 0.29 -7.53 1.90
C CYS A 136 -0.93 -8.43 1.68
N GLY A 137 -1.08 -9.43 2.55
CA GLY A 137 -2.27 -10.28 2.59
C GLY A 137 -3.46 -9.56 3.23
N LEU A 138 -4.52 -10.32 3.50
CA LEU A 138 -5.69 -9.82 4.23
C LEU A 138 -5.37 -9.38 5.67
N ASP A 139 -4.26 -9.89 6.21
CA ASP A 139 -3.68 -9.53 7.51
C ASP A 139 -2.95 -8.18 7.49
N LEU A 140 -2.80 -7.56 6.31
CA LEU A 140 -2.05 -6.32 6.08
C LEU A 140 -0.58 -6.38 6.53
N ILE A 141 -0.01 -7.58 6.70
CA ILE A 141 1.39 -7.76 7.08
C ILE A 141 2.28 -7.70 5.84
N LEU A 142 3.27 -6.81 5.84
CA LEU A 142 4.26 -6.70 4.77
C LEU A 142 5.45 -7.63 5.02
N ASN A 143 5.97 -8.24 3.95
CA ASN A 143 7.19 -9.07 4.02
C ASN A 143 8.37 -8.32 4.65
N ASP A 144 8.46 -7.02 4.39
CA ASP A 144 9.52 -6.16 4.90
C ASP A 144 9.44 -6.02 6.43
N THR A 145 8.22 -6.02 7.00
CA THR A 145 8.04 -6.01 8.47
C THR A 145 8.56 -7.29 9.13
N LEU A 146 8.31 -8.46 8.52
CA LEU A 146 8.76 -9.75 9.04
C LEU A 146 10.29 -9.90 8.97
N LYS A 147 10.93 -9.31 7.96
CA LYS A 147 12.38 -9.33 7.81
C LYS A 147 13.08 -8.46 8.86
N LEU A 148 12.53 -7.28 9.16
CA LEU A 148 13.08 -6.38 10.18
C LEU A 148 13.08 -7.01 11.58
N GLU A 149 12.06 -7.81 11.91
CA GLU A 149 11.95 -8.48 13.21
C GLU A 149 13.02 -9.57 13.44
N ASN A 150 13.60 -10.11 12.37
CA ASN A 150 14.49 -11.29 12.40
C ASN A 150 15.94 -10.98 11.99
N SER A 151 16.30 -9.70 11.86
CA SER A 151 17.61 -9.22 11.42
C SER A 151 18.58 -8.89 12.57
N LEU A 152 18.57 -9.68 13.65
CA LEU A 152 19.54 -9.62 14.76
C LEU A 152 20.56 -10.75 14.65
#